data_AF-W0AIF8-F1
#
_entry.id   AF-W0AIF8-F1
#
_cell.length_a   1.000
_cell.length_b   1.000
_cell.length_c   1.000
_cell.angle_alpha   90.00
_cell.angle_beta   90.00
_cell.angle_gamma   90.00
#
_symmetry.space_group_name_H-M   'P 1'
#
loop_
_entity.id
_entity.type
_entity.pdbx_description
1 polymer ?
#
loop_
_entity_poly.entity_id
_entity_poly.type
_entity_poly.pdbx_seq_one_letter_code
_entity_poly.pdbx_strand_id
1 'polypeptide(L)'
;MGWKAIKDHYRIRHFVQLVPGEGVCIGSGFTHDIIVINHMGGVEKPYRPERGWSVNEDLARYQAEFDADPAKLKELLDQPDTFERSITVYTYDGAAIIECACEKLEWPNVTHDGRMMYENTFSTDRAEVVRWAIRNARARVEAWTDNLDERVRHLQEAAGHLARVRSDLWCWGKTKDGAPKHPMARGLHRIPRDQQPIMWRAAA
;
A
#
# COMPACT_ATOMS: atom_id res chain seq x y z
N MET A 1 -4.00 8.36 -22.16
CA MET A 1 -4.68 9.31 -21.26
C MET A 1 -3.86 10.57 -21.27
N GLY A 2 -4.45 11.70 -21.66
CA GLY A 2 -3.76 12.95 -21.95
C GLY A 2 -3.37 13.73 -20.70
N TRP A 3 -2.41 13.22 -19.92
CA TRP A 3 -1.96 13.89 -18.69
C TRP A 3 -1.20 15.19 -19.03
N LYS A 4 -0.43 15.20 -20.14
CA LYS A 4 0.29 16.38 -20.59
C LYS A 4 -0.66 17.42 -21.17
N ALA A 5 -1.65 17.00 -21.95
CA ALA A 5 -2.71 17.87 -22.47
C ALA A 5 -3.45 18.61 -21.34
N ILE A 6 -3.81 17.91 -20.26
CA ILE A 6 -4.42 18.51 -19.07
C ILE A 6 -3.45 19.51 -18.43
N LYS A 7 -2.19 19.11 -18.21
CA LYS A 7 -1.18 19.98 -17.59
C LYS A 7 -1.00 21.29 -18.36
N ASP A 8 -0.87 21.19 -19.68
CA ASP A 8 -0.61 22.33 -20.56
C ASP A 8 -1.84 23.25 -20.66
N HIS A 9 -3.03 22.68 -20.86
CA HIS A 9 -4.28 23.45 -20.99
C HIS A 9 -4.59 24.27 -19.73
N TYR A 10 -4.55 23.64 -18.55
CA TYR A 10 -4.88 24.28 -17.28
C TYR A 10 -3.69 25.02 -16.64
N ARG A 11 -2.53 25.00 -17.30
CA ARG A 11 -1.29 25.66 -16.86
C ARG A 11 -0.91 25.20 -15.44
N ILE A 12 -0.84 23.89 -15.27
CA ILE A 12 -0.58 23.27 -13.97
C ILE A 12 0.91 23.35 -13.64
N ARG A 13 1.22 24.02 -12.54
CA ARG A 13 2.60 24.21 -12.02
C ARG A 13 3.03 23.07 -11.11
N HIS A 14 2.06 22.43 -10.46
CA HIS A 14 2.22 21.23 -9.67
C HIS A 14 2.67 20.05 -10.55
N PHE A 15 3.15 19.00 -9.89
CA PHE A 15 3.49 17.76 -10.55
C PHE A 15 2.22 17.08 -11.04
N VAL A 16 2.26 16.56 -12.26
CA VAL A 16 1.16 15.82 -12.89
C VAL A 16 1.71 14.50 -13.33
N GLN A 17 1.12 13.39 -12.91
CA GLN A 17 1.54 12.04 -13.29
C GLN A 17 0.32 11.15 -13.53
N LEU A 18 0.51 10.05 -14.24
CA LEU A 18 -0.47 8.99 -14.39
C LEU A 18 -0.12 7.87 -13.41
N VAL A 19 -1.04 7.57 -12.49
CA VAL A 19 -0.89 6.45 -11.54
C VAL A 19 -1.81 5.31 -11.97
N PRO A 20 -1.28 4.11 -12.23
CA PRO A 20 -2.09 2.95 -12.59
C PRO A 20 -3.16 2.65 -11.53
N GLY A 21 -4.41 2.56 -11.96
CA GLY A 21 -5.57 2.30 -11.09
C GLY A 21 -6.23 3.54 -10.51
N GLU A 22 -5.53 4.68 -10.41
CA GLU A 22 -6.07 5.93 -9.86
C GLU A 22 -6.44 6.93 -10.97
N GLY A 23 -5.55 7.16 -11.94
CA GLY A 23 -5.74 8.14 -13.01
C GLY A 23 -4.69 9.24 -12.98
N VAL A 24 -5.08 10.47 -13.33
CA VAL A 24 -4.17 11.62 -13.37
C VAL A 24 -4.11 12.26 -11.99
N CYS A 25 -2.96 12.20 -11.35
CA CYS A 25 -2.70 12.76 -10.04
C CYS A 25 -1.94 14.07 -10.15
N ILE A 26 -2.45 15.12 -9.50
CA ILE A 26 -1.85 16.46 -9.44
C ILE A 26 -1.42 16.72 -8.00
N GLY A 27 -0.14 17.08 -7.80
CA GLY A 27 0.38 17.25 -6.46
C GLY A 27 1.79 17.85 -6.36
N SER A 28 2.43 17.61 -5.24
CA SER A 28 3.79 18.03 -4.91
C SER A 28 4.72 16.83 -4.77
N GLY A 29 6.00 17.08 -4.52
CA GLY A 29 6.96 16.02 -4.19
C GLY A 29 6.66 15.30 -2.87
N PHE A 30 5.86 15.90 -1.99
CA PHE A 30 5.49 15.32 -0.70
C PHE A 30 4.12 14.61 -0.73
N THR A 31 3.19 15.12 -1.53
CA THR A 31 1.85 14.55 -1.68
C THR A 31 1.48 14.62 -3.15
N HIS A 32 1.57 13.49 -3.83
CA HIS A 32 1.47 13.45 -5.29
C HIS A 32 0.01 13.45 -5.80
N ASP A 33 -0.94 13.16 -4.93
CA ASP A 33 -2.35 12.91 -5.22
C ASP A 33 -3.27 13.99 -4.59
N ILE A 34 -2.85 15.26 -4.57
CA ILE A 34 -3.67 16.31 -3.92
C ILE A 34 -5.02 16.47 -4.63
N ILE A 35 -5.00 16.44 -5.97
CA ILE A 35 -6.19 16.29 -6.81
C ILE A 35 -6.03 15.01 -7.63
N VAL A 36 -7.09 14.19 -7.73
CA VAL A 36 -7.09 12.98 -8.56
C VAL A 36 -8.24 13.05 -9.55
N ILE A 37 -7.91 12.94 -10.83
CA ILE A 37 -8.86 12.83 -11.94
C ILE A 37 -8.87 11.36 -12.38
N ASN A 38 -10.02 10.70 -12.24
CA ASN A 38 -10.17 9.30 -12.60
C ASN A 38 -10.21 9.10 -14.12
N HIS A 39 -10.15 7.85 -14.55
CA HIS A 39 -10.17 7.44 -15.96
C HIS A 39 -11.45 7.83 -16.73
N MET A 40 -12.51 8.24 -16.03
CA MET A 40 -13.77 8.70 -16.62
C MET A 40 -13.85 10.22 -16.74
N GLY A 41 -12.80 10.96 -16.35
CA GLY A 41 -12.74 12.43 -16.38
C GLY A 41 -13.42 13.12 -15.20
N GLY A 42 -13.81 12.36 -14.17
CA GLY A 42 -14.31 12.93 -12.92
C GLY A 42 -13.20 13.21 -11.93
N VAL A 43 -13.33 14.28 -11.14
CA VAL A 43 -12.44 14.55 -10.01
C VAL A 43 -12.83 13.65 -8.84
N GLU A 44 -12.08 12.57 -8.62
CA GLU A 44 -12.32 11.59 -7.55
C GLU A 44 -11.87 12.13 -6.18
N LYS A 45 -10.73 12.82 -6.15
CA LYS A 45 -10.22 13.51 -4.97
C LYS A 45 -10.12 15.00 -5.29
N PRO A 46 -11.07 15.83 -4.85
CA PRO A 46 -11.02 17.27 -5.08
C PRO A 46 -10.07 17.96 -4.10
N TYR A 47 -9.57 19.13 -4.49
CA TYR A 47 -8.80 19.96 -3.57
C TYR A 47 -9.69 20.50 -2.45
N ARG A 48 -9.26 20.30 -1.19
CA ARG A 48 -9.99 20.72 0.01
C ARG A 48 -9.11 21.61 0.89
N PRO A 49 -9.14 22.95 0.71
CA PRO A 49 -8.28 23.86 1.45
C PRO A 49 -8.51 23.78 2.97
N GLU A 50 -9.72 23.42 3.42
CA GLU A 50 -10.08 23.29 4.84
C GLU A 50 -9.37 22.13 5.56
N ARG A 51 -8.78 21.19 4.82
CA ARG A 51 -8.00 20.07 5.38
C ARG A 51 -6.49 20.30 5.37
N GLY A 52 -6.05 21.41 4.80
CA GLY A 52 -4.64 21.76 4.66
C GLY A 52 -4.14 22.69 5.77
N TRP A 53 -2.82 22.77 5.92
CA TRP A 53 -2.15 23.75 6.78
C TRP A 53 -2.14 25.16 6.17
N SER A 54 -2.38 25.27 4.86
CA SER A 54 -2.49 26.52 4.12
C SER A 54 -3.35 26.35 2.87
N VAL A 55 -3.91 27.46 2.39
CA VAL A 55 -4.62 27.52 1.11
C VAL A 55 -3.60 27.70 -0.02
N ASN A 56 -3.78 26.95 -1.10
CA ASN A 56 -2.99 27.07 -2.31
C ASN A 56 -3.90 27.56 -3.45
N GLU A 57 -3.66 28.79 -3.90
CA GLU A 57 -4.49 29.46 -4.91
C GLU A 57 -4.47 28.76 -6.27
N ASP A 58 -3.34 28.15 -6.66
CA ASP A 58 -3.25 27.41 -7.90
C ASP A 58 -4.14 26.17 -7.88
N LEU A 59 -4.09 25.38 -6.79
CA LEU A 59 -4.92 24.19 -6.64
C LEU A 59 -6.41 24.55 -6.59
N ALA A 60 -6.77 25.63 -5.91
CA ALA A 60 -8.13 26.15 -5.90
C ALA A 60 -8.58 26.59 -7.30
N ARG A 61 -7.70 27.24 -8.07
CA ARG A 61 -7.97 27.61 -9.45
C ARG A 61 -8.17 26.39 -10.35
N TYR A 62 -7.28 25.39 -10.29
CA TYR A 62 -7.43 24.17 -11.10
C TYR A 62 -8.77 23.51 -10.84
N GLN A 63 -9.13 23.34 -9.56
CA GLN A 63 -10.41 22.77 -9.15
C GLN A 63 -11.59 23.55 -9.75
N ALA A 64 -11.59 24.89 -9.62
CA ALA A 64 -12.65 25.72 -10.17
C ALA A 64 -12.74 25.63 -11.71
N GLU A 65 -11.61 25.56 -12.40
CA GLU A 65 -11.58 25.38 -13.87
C GLU A 65 -12.10 23.99 -14.28
N PHE A 66 -11.77 22.93 -13.53
CA PHE A 66 -12.31 21.57 -13.75
C PHE A 66 -13.82 21.51 -13.55
N ASP A 67 -14.33 22.13 -12.49
CA ASP A 67 -15.75 22.14 -12.17
C ASP A 67 -16.57 23.00 -13.15
N ALA A 68 -15.95 24.04 -13.72
CA ALA A 68 -16.58 24.92 -14.70
C ALA A 68 -16.78 24.25 -16.07
N ASP A 69 -15.86 23.37 -16.50
CA ASP A 69 -15.97 22.64 -17.76
C ASP A 69 -15.52 21.17 -17.66
N PRO A 70 -16.34 20.29 -17.05
CA PRO A 70 -16.03 18.85 -16.97
C PRO A 70 -15.95 18.16 -18.34
N ALA A 71 -16.66 18.69 -19.34
CA ALA A 71 -16.64 18.15 -20.69
C ALA A 71 -15.27 18.37 -21.34
N LYS A 72 -14.68 19.57 -21.17
CA LYS A 72 -13.33 19.85 -21.64
C LYS A 72 -12.28 19.03 -20.92
N LEU A 73 -12.42 18.85 -19.60
CA LEU A 73 -11.53 17.97 -18.84
C LEU A 73 -11.55 16.54 -19.40
N LYS A 74 -12.74 15.99 -19.70
CA LYS A 74 -12.87 14.67 -20.32
C LYS A 74 -12.26 14.60 -21.72
N GLU A 75 -12.50 15.61 -22.55
CA GLU A 75 -11.92 15.71 -23.89
C GLU A 75 -10.39 15.63 -23.85
N LEU A 76 -9.76 16.42 -22.96
CA LEU A 76 -8.31 16.44 -22.80
C LEU A 76 -7.77 15.10 -22.26
N LEU A 77 -8.52 14.46 -21.35
CA LEU A 77 -8.15 13.16 -20.79
C LEU A 77 -8.11 12.06 -21.86
N ASP A 78 -9.06 12.09 -22.79
CA ASP A 78 -9.18 11.11 -23.87
C ASP A 78 -8.21 11.37 -25.02
N GLN A 79 -7.75 12.61 -25.16
CA GLN A 79 -6.79 12.97 -26.19
C GLN A 79 -5.43 12.28 -25.94
N PRO A 80 -4.80 11.69 -26.98
CA PRO A 80 -3.42 11.24 -26.89
C PRO A 80 -2.46 12.43 -26.70
N ASP A 81 -1.52 12.29 -25.77
CA ASP A 81 -0.48 13.30 -25.57
C ASP A 81 0.49 13.37 -26.76
N THR A 82 0.98 14.58 -27.02
CA THR A 82 2.05 14.84 -28.00
C THR A 82 3.32 15.28 -27.28
N PHE A 83 4.44 14.67 -27.67
CA PHE A 83 5.76 14.93 -27.08
C PHE A 83 6.72 15.43 -28.18
N GLU A 84 7.52 16.45 -27.87
CA GLU A 84 8.52 17.05 -28.75
C GLU A 84 9.77 16.16 -28.89
N ARG A 85 10.06 15.35 -27.88
CA ARG A 85 11.23 14.46 -27.82
C ARG A 85 10.85 13.11 -27.25
N SER A 86 11.64 12.10 -27.58
CA SER A 86 11.44 10.74 -27.09
C SER A 86 12.79 10.11 -26.77
N ILE A 87 13.28 10.36 -25.56
CA ILE A 87 14.52 9.81 -25.03
C ILE A 87 14.18 8.49 -24.34
N THR A 88 14.79 7.39 -24.77
CA THR A 88 14.61 6.09 -24.12
C THR A 88 15.24 6.10 -22.73
N VAL A 89 14.45 5.71 -21.73
CA VAL A 89 14.89 5.54 -20.34
C VAL A 89 14.35 4.22 -19.81
N TYR A 90 15.07 3.62 -18.88
CA TYR A 90 14.72 2.34 -18.28
C TYR A 90 14.37 2.53 -16.81
N THR A 91 13.42 1.73 -16.33
CA THR A 91 13.12 1.55 -14.91
C THR A 91 12.84 0.07 -14.64
N TYR A 92 12.46 -0.30 -13.42
CA TYR A 92 12.14 -1.69 -13.08
C TYR A 92 10.94 -1.81 -12.16
N ASP A 93 10.22 -2.91 -12.29
CA ASP A 93 9.22 -3.38 -11.33
C ASP A 93 9.48 -4.86 -11.01
N GLY A 94 9.86 -5.12 -9.77
CA GLY A 94 10.38 -6.43 -9.36
C GLY A 94 11.57 -6.86 -10.22
N ALA A 95 11.40 -7.92 -11.00
CA ALA A 95 12.42 -8.45 -11.93
C ALA A 95 12.27 -7.92 -13.37
N ALA A 96 11.17 -7.23 -13.69
CA ALA A 96 10.93 -6.72 -15.02
C ALA A 96 11.67 -5.40 -15.24
N ILE A 97 12.49 -5.33 -16.30
CA ILE A 97 13.06 -4.08 -16.78
C ILE A 97 12.07 -3.47 -17.76
N ILE A 98 11.67 -2.25 -17.48
CA ILE A 98 10.64 -1.54 -18.24
C ILE A 98 11.32 -0.46 -19.05
N GLU A 99 11.13 -0.51 -20.37
CA GLU A 99 11.54 0.55 -21.28
C GLU A 99 10.44 1.61 -21.35
N CYS A 100 10.84 2.87 -21.19
CA CYS A 100 9.98 4.04 -21.23
C CYS A 100 10.58 5.08 -22.19
N ALA A 101 9.82 6.14 -22.44
CA ALA A 101 10.30 7.31 -23.16
C ALA A 101 9.96 8.60 -22.41
N CYS A 102 10.79 9.64 -22.54
CA CYS A 102 10.57 10.94 -21.92
C CYS A 102 11.17 12.09 -22.75
N GLU A 103 10.74 13.34 -22.50
CA GLU A 103 11.22 14.49 -23.30
C GLU A 103 12.58 15.05 -22.83
N LYS A 104 12.91 14.89 -21.55
CA LYS A 104 14.14 15.39 -20.92
C LYS A 104 14.60 14.47 -19.80
N LEU A 105 15.86 14.60 -19.36
CA LEU A 105 16.41 13.78 -18.26
C LEU A 105 16.43 14.50 -16.91
N GLU A 106 16.21 15.82 -16.91
CA GLU A 106 16.30 16.65 -15.72
C GLU A 106 15.02 16.60 -14.87
N TRP A 107 15.19 16.65 -13.56
CA TRP A 107 14.08 16.79 -12.62
C TRP A 107 13.52 18.22 -12.62
N PRO A 108 12.19 18.44 -12.58
CA PRO A 108 11.12 17.45 -12.61
C PRO A 108 10.77 16.98 -14.02
N ASN A 109 10.54 15.66 -14.17
CA ASN A 109 10.06 15.08 -15.42
C ASN A 109 9.18 13.84 -15.24
N VAL A 110 8.42 13.52 -16.28
CA VAL A 110 7.46 12.41 -16.34
C VAL A 110 7.65 11.68 -17.67
N THR A 111 7.56 10.36 -17.66
CA THR A 111 7.62 9.55 -18.89
C THR A 111 6.34 9.70 -19.71
N HIS A 112 6.36 9.29 -20.98
CA HIS A 112 5.20 9.40 -21.87
C HIS A 112 3.99 8.60 -21.36
N ASP A 113 4.24 7.47 -20.70
CA ASP A 113 3.23 6.66 -20.01
C ASP A 113 2.88 7.17 -18.61
N GLY A 114 3.39 8.34 -18.23
CA GLY A 114 2.96 9.13 -17.09
C GLY A 114 3.65 8.82 -15.77
N ARG A 115 4.75 8.07 -15.75
CA ARG A 115 5.51 7.79 -14.51
C ARG A 115 6.40 8.96 -14.13
N MET A 116 6.30 9.41 -12.89
CA MET A 116 7.19 10.45 -12.36
C MET A 116 8.64 9.93 -12.27
N MET A 117 9.57 10.71 -12.81
CA MET A 117 10.99 10.33 -12.88
C MET A 117 11.78 10.88 -11.71
N TYR A 118 11.81 10.16 -10.58
CA TYR A 118 12.68 10.54 -9.47
C TYR A 118 14.15 10.22 -9.75
N GLU A 119 15.04 10.94 -9.07
CA GLU A 119 16.47 10.62 -9.09
C GLU A 119 16.71 9.16 -8.67
N ASN A 120 17.62 8.46 -9.38
CA ASN A 120 17.95 7.04 -9.14
C ASN A 120 16.80 6.04 -9.36
N THR A 121 15.73 6.43 -10.08
CA THR A 121 14.64 5.51 -10.45
C THR A 121 14.54 5.25 -11.96
N PHE A 122 15.18 6.11 -12.76
CA PHE A 122 15.31 5.97 -14.22
C PHE A 122 16.75 6.20 -14.64
N SER A 123 17.20 5.50 -15.70
CA SER A 123 18.49 5.74 -16.34
C SER A 123 18.41 5.43 -17.84
N THR A 124 19.24 6.08 -18.64
CA THR A 124 19.45 5.70 -20.05
C THR A 124 20.34 4.46 -20.18
N ASP A 125 21.11 4.10 -19.12
CA ASP A 125 21.87 2.85 -19.05
C ASP A 125 20.98 1.71 -18.51
N ARG A 126 20.52 0.85 -19.43
CA ARG A 126 19.74 -0.35 -19.07
C ARG A 126 20.48 -1.26 -18.08
N ALA A 127 21.80 -1.38 -18.18
CA ALA A 127 22.57 -2.24 -17.29
C ALA A 127 22.62 -1.66 -15.87
N GLU A 128 22.60 -0.34 -15.72
CA GLU A 128 22.46 0.32 -14.43
C GLU A 128 21.14 -0.03 -13.74
N VAL A 129 20.03 0.06 -14.48
CA VAL A 129 18.71 -0.28 -13.95
C VAL A 129 18.63 -1.76 -13.55
N VAL A 130 19.27 -2.66 -14.30
CA VAL A 130 19.42 -4.07 -13.90
C VAL A 130 20.19 -4.20 -12.58
N ARG A 131 21.29 -3.44 -12.38
CA ARG A 131 22.03 -3.43 -11.11
C ARG A 131 21.15 -2.94 -9.96
N TRP A 132 20.35 -1.90 -10.17
CA TRP A 132 19.41 -1.40 -9.17
C TRP A 132 18.35 -2.44 -8.81
N ALA A 133 17.73 -3.09 -9.80
CA ALA A 133 16.73 -4.13 -9.61
C ALA A 133 17.28 -5.30 -8.78
N ILE A 134 18.47 -5.80 -9.13
CA ILE A 134 19.13 -6.89 -8.38
C ILE A 134 19.44 -6.47 -6.94
N ARG A 135 19.99 -5.26 -6.75
CA ARG A 135 20.30 -4.73 -5.41
C ARG A 135 19.04 -4.62 -4.55
N ASN A 136 17.96 -4.07 -5.11
CA ASN A 136 16.69 -3.92 -4.40
C ASN A 136 16.09 -5.30 -4.06
N ALA A 137 16.08 -6.24 -5.00
CA ALA A 137 15.59 -7.59 -4.77
C ALA A 137 16.35 -8.32 -3.66
N ARG A 138 17.69 -8.21 -3.64
CA ARG A 138 18.53 -8.79 -2.57
C ARG A 138 18.21 -8.19 -1.20
N ALA A 139 18.13 -6.86 -1.11
CA ALA A 139 17.80 -6.18 0.13
C ALA A 139 16.39 -6.57 0.63
N ARG A 140 15.42 -6.76 -0.28
CA ARG A 140 14.09 -7.24 0.09
C ARG A 140 14.13 -8.67 0.62
N VAL A 141 14.89 -9.57 0.00
CA VAL A 141 15.02 -10.96 0.48
C VAL A 141 15.62 -10.98 1.89
N GLU A 142 16.69 -10.22 2.13
CA GLU A 142 17.30 -10.08 3.45
C GLU A 142 16.28 -9.57 4.49
N ALA A 143 15.65 -8.42 4.22
CA ALA A 143 14.67 -7.83 5.13
C ALA A 143 13.49 -8.76 5.45
N TRP A 144 12.99 -9.51 4.46
CA TRP A 144 11.89 -10.45 4.66
C TRP A 144 12.32 -11.75 5.34
N THR A 145 13.59 -12.13 5.23
CA THR A 145 14.16 -13.26 5.97
C THR A 145 14.25 -12.91 7.45
N ASP A 146 14.79 -11.74 7.78
CA ASP A 146 14.84 -11.24 9.16
C ASP A 146 13.43 -11.09 9.76
N ASN A 147 12.48 -10.56 8.96
CA ASN A 147 11.09 -10.43 9.39
C ASN A 147 10.43 -11.80 9.65
N LEU A 148 10.74 -12.81 8.83
CA LEU A 148 10.24 -14.17 9.02
C LEU A 148 10.77 -14.75 10.33
N ASP A 149 12.07 -14.61 10.60
CA ASP A 149 12.70 -15.12 11.81
C ASP A 149 12.12 -14.47 13.08
N GLU A 150 11.88 -13.16 13.05
CA GLU A 150 11.22 -12.44 14.13
C GLU A 150 9.78 -12.94 14.35
N ARG A 151 9.00 -13.12 13.27
CA ARG A 151 7.64 -13.64 13.36
C ARG A 151 7.59 -15.07 13.90
N VAL A 152 8.54 -15.91 13.50
CA VAL A 152 8.67 -17.29 14.03
C VAL A 152 8.96 -17.24 15.53
N ARG A 153 9.85 -16.35 15.99
CA ARG A 153 10.13 -16.16 17.42
C ARG A 153 8.87 -15.74 18.19
N HIS A 154 8.15 -14.73 17.70
CA HIS A 154 6.89 -14.29 18.33
C HIS A 154 5.83 -15.40 18.36
N LEU A 155 5.74 -16.23 17.31
CA LEU A 155 4.84 -17.37 17.28
C LEU A 155 5.22 -18.41 18.34
N GLN A 156 6.51 -18.72 18.50
CA GLN A 156 7.01 -19.64 19.52
C GLN A 156 6.73 -19.13 20.94
N GLU A 157 6.95 -17.84 21.19
CA GLU A 157 6.64 -17.20 22.47
C GLU A 157 5.15 -17.26 22.80
N ALA A 158 4.30 -16.90 21.82
CA ALA A 158 2.85 -16.97 21.97
C ALA A 158 2.36 -18.41 22.20
N ALA A 159 2.94 -19.39 21.48
CA ALA A 159 2.64 -20.80 21.68
C ALA A 159 3.07 -21.30 23.06
N GLY A 160 4.25 -20.90 23.53
CA GLY A 160 4.74 -21.18 24.88
C GLY A 160 3.83 -20.58 25.96
N HIS A 161 3.38 -19.34 25.77
CA HIS A 161 2.43 -18.70 26.66
C HIS A 161 1.09 -19.43 26.69
N LEU A 162 0.54 -19.81 25.53
CA LEU A 162 -0.69 -20.58 25.43
C LEU A 162 -0.55 -21.94 26.11
N ALA A 163 0.57 -22.64 25.93
CA ALA A 163 0.84 -23.91 26.59
C ALA A 163 0.86 -23.78 28.12
N ARG A 164 1.51 -22.72 28.63
CA ARG A 164 1.53 -22.40 30.07
C ARG A 164 0.13 -22.16 30.60
N VAL A 165 -0.65 -21.27 29.99
CA VAL A 165 -2.02 -20.97 30.44
C VAL A 165 -2.94 -22.18 30.30
N ARG A 166 -2.75 -23.03 29.28
CA ARG A 166 -3.46 -24.31 29.17
C ARG A 166 -3.13 -25.28 30.31
N SER A 167 -1.90 -25.24 30.83
CA SER A 167 -1.53 -26.07 31.99
C SER A 167 -2.16 -25.58 33.31
N ASP A 168 -2.57 -24.31 33.38
CA ASP A 168 -3.31 -23.76 34.52
C ASP A 168 -4.77 -24.25 34.57
N LEU A 169 -5.28 -24.88 33.49
CA LEU A 169 -6.61 -25.48 33.46
C LEU A 169 -6.59 -26.84 34.16
N TRP A 170 -7.13 -26.88 35.38
CA TRP A 170 -7.31 -28.10 36.14
C TRP A 170 -8.76 -28.21 36.65
N CYS A 171 -9.16 -29.44 36.98
CA CYS A 171 -10.43 -29.75 37.62
C CYS A 171 -10.25 -30.90 38.62
N TRP A 172 -11.23 -31.13 39.48
CA TRP A 172 -11.18 -32.23 40.44
C TRP A 172 -11.77 -33.56 39.89
N GLY A 173 -12.11 -33.60 38.60
CA GLY A 173 -12.71 -34.78 37.98
C GLY A 173 -13.50 -34.42 36.72
N LYS A 174 -13.74 -35.40 35.85
CA LYS A 174 -14.51 -35.23 34.61
C LYS A 174 -15.81 -36.04 34.64
N THR A 175 -16.87 -35.54 34.01
CA THR A 175 -18.07 -36.33 33.66
C THR A 175 -17.74 -37.30 32.52
N LYS A 176 -18.70 -38.16 32.14
CA LYS A 176 -18.52 -39.07 30.99
C LYS A 176 -18.30 -38.32 29.68
N ASP A 177 -18.91 -37.15 29.54
CA ASP A 177 -18.81 -36.28 28.35
C ASP A 177 -17.55 -35.38 28.39
N GLY A 178 -16.67 -35.54 29.38
CA GLY A 178 -15.41 -34.81 29.49
C GLY A 178 -15.50 -33.42 30.15
N ALA A 179 -16.69 -32.98 30.57
CA ALA A 179 -16.88 -31.72 31.29
C ALA A 179 -16.34 -31.81 32.73
N PRO A 180 -15.83 -30.71 33.32
CA PRO A 180 -15.34 -30.72 34.70
C PRO A 180 -16.49 -30.91 35.69
N LYS A 181 -16.30 -31.79 36.69
CA LYS A 181 -17.29 -32.01 37.75
C LYS A 181 -17.41 -30.76 38.65
N HIS A 182 -18.64 -30.37 38.98
CA HIS A 182 -18.88 -29.27 39.91
C HIS A 182 -18.36 -29.66 41.32
N PRO A 183 -17.58 -28.78 42.01
CA PRO A 183 -17.08 -29.05 43.36
C PRO A 183 -18.14 -29.39 44.43
N MET A 184 -19.40 -29.02 44.20
CA MET A 184 -20.53 -29.26 45.11
C MET A 184 -21.41 -30.44 44.68
N ALA A 185 -20.97 -31.24 43.70
CA ALA A 185 -21.69 -32.44 43.28
C ALA A 185 -21.88 -33.41 44.46
N ARG A 186 -23.08 -34.01 44.55
CA ARG A 186 -23.49 -34.91 45.64
C ARG A 186 -23.77 -36.32 45.12
N GLY A 187 -23.95 -37.28 46.03
CA GLY A 187 -24.29 -38.67 45.69
C GLY A 187 -23.23 -39.34 44.81
N LEU A 188 -23.66 -40.07 43.78
CA LEU A 188 -22.80 -40.83 42.85
C LEU A 188 -21.73 -39.96 42.15
N HIS A 189 -21.97 -38.66 42.02
CA HIS A 189 -21.06 -37.74 41.33
C HIS A 189 -20.18 -36.93 42.27
N ARG A 190 -20.27 -37.17 43.59
CA ARG A 190 -19.44 -36.50 44.60
C ARG A 190 -17.96 -36.74 44.33
N ILE A 191 -17.17 -35.68 44.48
CA ILE A 191 -15.71 -35.71 44.37
C ILE A 191 -15.15 -36.24 45.71
N PRO A 192 -14.26 -37.26 45.69
CA PRO A 192 -13.59 -37.75 46.89
C PRO A 192 -12.82 -36.63 47.61
N ARG A 193 -12.73 -36.67 48.94
CA ARG A 193 -12.07 -35.61 49.73
C ARG A 193 -10.55 -35.56 49.51
N ASP A 194 -9.96 -36.68 49.11
CA ASP A 194 -8.55 -36.90 48.85
C ASP A 194 -8.19 -36.85 47.36
N GLN A 195 -9.16 -36.53 46.49
CA GLN A 195 -8.96 -36.44 45.06
C GLN A 195 -7.91 -35.38 44.73
N GLN A 196 -6.88 -35.77 43.98
CA GLN A 196 -5.86 -34.85 43.47
C GLN A 196 -6.38 -34.09 42.23
N PRO A 197 -5.92 -32.84 41.98
CA PRO A 197 -6.28 -32.10 40.77
C PRO A 197 -5.84 -32.85 39.52
N ILE A 198 -6.66 -32.78 38.47
CA ILE A 198 -6.33 -33.31 37.14
C ILE A 198 -6.36 -32.18 36.11
N MET A 199 -5.43 -32.20 35.15
CA MET A 199 -5.44 -31.23 34.05
C MET A 199 -6.71 -31.39 33.22
N TRP A 200 -7.44 -30.29 33.02
CA TRP A 200 -8.64 -30.27 32.20
C TRP A 200 -8.30 -29.86 30.77
N ARG A 201 -8.78 -30.63 29.82
CA ARG A 201 -8.75 -30.33 28.39
C ARG A 201 -10.14 -30.61 27.85
N ALA A 202 -10.70 -29.69 27.08
CA ALA A 202 -11.91 -29.97 26.31
C ALA A 202 -11.64 -31.19 25.41
N ALA A 203 -12.62 -32.08 25.29
CA ALA A 203 -12.54 -33.14 24.28
C ALA A 203 -12.49 -32.48 22.90
N ALA A 204 -11.57 -32.96 22.05
CA ALA A 204 -11.46 -32.53 20.66
C ALA A 204 -12.61 -33.08 19.82
#